data_AF-A0A0K8NUH6-F1
#
_entry.id   AF-A0A0K8NUH6-F1
#
_cell.length_a   1.000
_cell.length_b   1.000
_cell.length_c   1.000
_cell.angle_alpha   90.00
_cell.angle_beta   90.00
_cell.angle_gamma   90.00
#
_symmetry.space_group_name_H-M   'P 1'
#
loop_
_entity.id
_entity.type
_entity.pdbx_description
1 polymer ?
#
loop_
_entity_poly.entity_id
_entity_poly.type
_entity_poly.pdbx_seq_one_letter_code
_entity_poly.pdbx_strand_id
1 'polypeptide(L)'
;MPPPAPTPVVSPPIAGVPADALRPPTWASLFTRRRTRAVLLLLAAVLALGSWDAWRWQQARASNARIEADRPDPGLAGDPAQWPPPQRFTHARQLAAAGELEAALKLYRPLQGDSPLGQRARYNVAHLLLLQAEEVRAGPQPGQALPLIELAKEIYRELLRLDPGDWDARYNLERAQRLLPDPPDEEDSPGEPPQQSERAATTMRGVSPGLP
;
A
#
# COMPACT_ATOMS: atom_id res chain seq x y z
N MET A 1 -20.27 -48.78 -105.13
CA MET A 1 -19.33 -49.52 -104.27
C MET A 1 -19.19 -48.71 -102.98
N PRO A 2 -19.92 -49.03 -101.90
CA PRO A 2 -19.89 -48.25 -100.66
C PRO A 2 -18.58 -48.50 -99.89
N PRO A 3 -18.01 -47.48 -99.20
CA PRO A 3 -16.84 -47.67 -98.35
C PRO A 3 -17.18 -48.50 -97.09
N PRO A 4 -16.26 -49.32 -96.57
CA PRO A 4 -16.51 -50.13 -95.38
C PRO A 4 -16.66 -49.26 -94.13
N ALA A 5 -17.59 -49.63 -93.25
CA ALA A 5 -17.83 -48.98 -91.96
C ALA A 5 -16.59 -49.11 -91.03
N PRO A 6 -16.27 -48.07 -90.23
CA PRO A 6 -15.14 -48.14 -89.31
C PRO A 6 -15.42 -49.13 -88.17
N THR A 7 -14.48 -50.03 -87.93
CA THR A 7 -14.46 -50.98 -86.80
C THR A 7 -14.30 -50.25 -85.46
N PRO A 8 -14.99 -50.67 -84.38
CA PRO A 8 -14.84 -50.05 -83.06
C PRO A 8 -13.46 -50.36 -82.46
N VAL A 9 -12.70 -49.33 -82.13
CA VAL A 9 -11.45 -49.44 -81.36
C VAL A 9 -11.82 -49.70 -79.89
N VAL A 10 -11.61 -50.94 -79.45
CA VAL A 10 -11.68 -51.30 -78.02
C VAL A 10 -10.33 -50.99 -77.40
N SER A 11 -10.25 -49.91 -76.62
CA SER A 11 -9.07 -49.58 -75.82
C SER A 11 -8.84 -50.65 -74.73
N PRO A 12 -7.60 -51.13 -74.52
CA PRO A 12 -7.32 -52.06 -73.44
C PRO A 12 -7.45 -51.39 -72.06
N PRO A 13 -7.82 -52.14 -71.01
CA PRO A 13 -7.83 -51.62 -69.65
C PRO A 13 -6.41 -51.25 -69.21
N ILE A 14 -6.22 -50.00 -68.77
CA ILE A 14 -4.95 -49.55 -68.19
C ILE A 14 -4.74 -50.32 -66.88
N ALA A 15 -3.91 -51.35 -66.93
CA ALA A 15 -3.47 -52.10 -65.77
C ALA A 15 -2.38 -51.29 -65.03
N GLY A 16 -2.55 -51.08 -63.73
CA GLY A 16 -1.47 -50.71 -62.82
C GLY A 16 -1.57 -49.31 -62.21
N VAL A 17 -2.50 -49.12 -61.27
CA VAL A 17 -2.27 -48.19 -60.16
C VAL A 17 -2.24 -49.04 -58.88
N PRO A 18 -1.11 -49.12 -58.15
CA PRO A 18 -1.08 -49.84 -56.88
C PRO A 18 -2.07 -49.21 -55.91
N ALA A 19 -2.85 -50.04 -55.20
CA ALA A 19 -3.88 -49.61 -54.25
C ALA A 19 -3.36 -48.73 -53.09
N ASP A 20 -2.04 -48.57 -52.95
CA ASP A 20 -1.41 -47.69 -51.97
C ASP A 20 -1.42 -46.20 -52.36
N ALA A 21 -1.81 -45.85 -53.59
CA ALA A 21 -1.76 -44.46 -54.09
C ALA A 21 -2.93 -43.55 -53.64
N LEU A 22 -3.86 -44.03 -52.81
CA LEU A 22 -5.03 -43.27 -52.33
C LEU A 22 -5.08 -43.07 -50.81
N ARG A 23 -3.95 -43.17 -50.09
CA ARG A 23 -3.91 -42.72 -48.69
C ARG A 23 -3.73 -41.20 -48.66
N PRO A 24 -4.68 -40.42 -48.12
CA PRO A 24 -4.50 -38.97 -48.01
C PRO A 24 -3.25 -38.69 -47.17
N PRO A 25 -2.43 -37.71 -47.56
CA PRO A 25 -1.18 -37.45 -46.90
C PRO A 25 -1.39 -37.06 -45.41
N THR A 26 -0.63 -37.71 -44.53
CA THR A 26 -0.75 -37.67 -43.06
C THR A 26 -0.49 -36.31 -42.41
N TRP A 27 -0.15 -35.27 -43.19
CA TRP A 27 0.17 -33.93 -42.69
C TRP A 27 -1.00 -33.27 -41.93
N ALA A 28 -2.25 -33.54 -42.31
CA ALA A 28 -3.43 -33.00 -41.63
C ALA A 28 -3.51 -33.42 -40.14
N SER A 29 -2.99 -34.61 -39.80
CA SER A 29 -2.98 -35.14 -38.43
C SER A 29 -1.90 -34.52 -37.54
N LEU A 30 -0.80 -34.03 -38.14
CA LEU A 30 0.28 -33.39 -37.40
C LEU A 30 -0.10 -31.96 -36.99
N PHE A 31 -0.79 -31.22 -37.87
CA PHE A 31 -1.28 -29.87 -37.56
C PHE A 31 -2.36 -29.88 -36.48
N THR A 32 -3.28 -30.85 -36.50
CA THR A 32 -4.27 -31.03 -35.43
C THR A 32 -3.60 -31.46 -34.13
N ARG A 33 -2.70 -32.44 -34.14
CA ARG A 33 -1.95 -32.84 -32.92
C ARG A 33 -1.13 -31.70 -32.30
N ARG A 34 -0.48 -30.86 -33.11
CA ARG A 34 0.27 -29.68 -32.63
C ARG A 34 -0.67 -28.63 -32.03
N ARG A 35 -1.82 -28.35 -32.66
CA ARG A 35 -2.83 -27.44 -32.11
C ARG A 35 -3.47 -27.98 -30.83
N THR A 36 -3.82 -29.27 -30.78
CA THR A 36 -4.37 -29.90 -29.57
C THR A 36 -3.36 -29.86 -28.43
N ARG A 37 -2.08 -30.15 -28.68
CA ARG A 37 -1.01 -30.01 -27.67
C ARG A 37 -0.86 -28.57 -27.20
N ALA A 38 -0.88 -27.59 -28.12
CA ALA A 38 -0.81 -26.18 -27.75
C ALA A 38 -2.01 -25.75 -26.88
N VAL A 39 -3.24 -26.17 -27.23
CA VAL A 39 -4.44 -25.90 -26.44
C VAL A 39 -4.35 -26.57 -25.05
N LEU A 40 -3.90 -27.83 -24.98
CA LEU A 40 -3.72 -28.53 -23.70
C LEU A 40 -2.66 -27.87 -22.82
N LEU A 41 -1.54 -27.43 -23.39
CA LEU A 41 -0.50 -26.69 -22.66
C LEU A 41 -1.00 -25.34 -22.16
N LEU A 42 -1.75 -24.61 -22.98
CA LEU A 42 -2.38 -23.35 -22.57
C LEU A 42 -3.35 -23.58 -21.41
N LEU A 43 -4.18 -24.61 -21.50
CA LEU A 43 -5.16 -24.95 -20.47
C LEU A 43 -4.48 -25.38 -19.18
N ALA A 44 -3.40 -26.17 -19.26
CA ALA A 44 -2.57 -26.51 -18.12
C ALA A 44 -1.89 -25.28 -17.49
N ALA A 45 -1.41 -24.33 -18.29
CA ALA A 45 -0.82 -23.09 -17.79
C ALA A 45 -1.84 -22.21 -17.06
N VAL A 46 -3.06 -22.09 -17.60
CA VAL A 46 -4.17 -21.35 -16.95
C VAL A 46 -4.56 -22.03 -15.64
N LEU A 47 -4.67 -23.36 -15.62
CA LEU A 47 -4.94 -24.10 -14.39
C LEU A 47 -3.84 -23.90 -13.35
N ALA A 48 -2.57 -23.94 -13.76
CA ALA A 48 -1.44 -23.71 -12.87
C ALA A 48 -1.45 -22.30 -12.26
N LEU A 49 -1.70 -21.27 -13.09
CA LEU A 49 -1.83 -19.88 -12.65
C LEU A 49 -3.02 -19.70 -11.69
N GLY A 50 -4.18 -20.26 -12.03
CA GLY A 50 -5.36 -20.20 -11.16
C GLY A 50 -5.15 -20.91 -9.82
N SER A 51 -4.46 -22.05 -9.84
CA SER A 51 -4.13 -22.81 -8.63
C SER A 51 -3.14 -22.05 -7.75
N TRP A 52 -2.16 -21.39 -8.37
CA TRP A 52 -1.19 -20.53 -7.68
C TRP A 52 -1.86 -19.34 -7.00
N ASP A 53 -2.75 -18.65 -7.72
CA ASP A 53 -3.46 -17.48 -7.18
C ASP A 53 -4.42 -17.88 -6.05
N ALA A 54 -5.16 -18.98 -6.23
CA ALA A 54 -6.00 -19.55 -5.19
C ALA A 54 -5.21 -19.90 -3.93
N TRP A 55 -4.02 -20.50 -4.09
CA TRP A 55 -3.13 -20.81 -2.97
C TRP A 55 -2.64 -19.55 -2.25
N ARG A 56 -2.18 -18.53 -2.99
CA ARG A 56 -1.77 -17.24 -2.39
C ARG A 56 -2.91 -16.58 -1.63
N TRP A 57 -4.11 -16.62 -2.18
CA TRP A 57 -5.27 -16.02 -1.54
C TRP A 57 -5.71 -16.78 -0.29
N GLN A 58 -5.67 -18.11 -0.32
CA GLN A 58 -5.92 -18.93 0.87
C GLN A 58 -4.87 -18.66 1.96
N GLN A 59 -3.61 -18.47 1.58
CA GLN A 59 -2.54 -18.14 2.52
C GLN A 59 -2.73 -16.74 3.12
N ALA A 60 -3.10 -15.75 2.31
CA ALA A 60 -3.45 -14.40 2.80
C ALA A 60 -4.64 -14.43 3.76
N ARG A 61 -5.68 -15.22 3.47
CA ARG A 61 -6.82 -15.43 4.37
C ARG A 61 -6.43 -16.08 5.69
N ALA A 62 -5.59 -17.11 5.65
CA ALA A 62 -5.09 -17.77 6.85
C ALA A 62 -4.26 -16.81 7.72
N SER A 63 -3.42 -15.97 7.10
CA SER A 63 -2.71 -14.90 7.81
C SER A 63 -3.67 -13.90 8.43
N ASN A 64 -4.65 -13.38 7.67
CA ASN A 64 -5.65 -12.43 8.19
C ASN A 64 -6.44 -13.00 9.37
N ALA A 65 -6.91 -14.26 9.28
CA ALA A 65 -7.64 -14.92 10.36
C ALA A 65 -6.80 -15.08 11.64
N ARG A 66 -5.47 -15.30 11.52
CA ARG A 66 -4.56 -15.36 12.67
C ARG A 66 -4.36 -13.99 13.32
N ILE A 67 -4.30 -12.94 12.50
CA ILE A 67 -4.20 -11.56 12.97
C ILE A 67 -5.46 -11.17 13.76
N GLU A 68 -6.64 -11.52 13.25
CA GLU A 68 -7.92 -11.33 13.93
C GLU A 68 -8.02 -12.16 15.22
N ALA A 69 -7.48 -13.37 15.24
CA ALA A 69 -7.46 -14.25 16.40
C ALA A 69 -6.31 -13.98 17.39
N ASP A 70 -5.53 -12.91 17.19
CA ASP A 70 -4.33 -12.56 17.96
C ASP A 70 -3.34 -13.74 18.15
N ARG A 71 -3.19 -14.57 17.12
CA ARG A 71 -2.23 -15.68 17.12
C ARG A 71 -1.00 -15.30 16.29
N PRO A 72 0.19 -15.21 16.91
CA PRO A 72 1.44 -15.07 16.16
C PRO A 72 1.61 -16.22 15.18
N ASP A 73 2.31 -15.99 14.07
CA ASP A 73 2.69 -17.07 13.18
C ASP A 73 3.62 -18.04 13.94
N PRO A 74 3.28 -19.33 14.08
CA PRO A 74 4.11 -20.29 14.84
C PRO A 74 5.55 -20.45 14.30
N GLY A 75 5.83 -20.00 13.07
CA GLY A 75 7.19 -19.94 12.52
C GLY A 75 8.03 -18.75 13.01
N LEU A 76 7.46 -17.81 13.77
CA LEU A 76 8.13 -16.63 14.30
C LEU A 76 8.42 -16.79 15.79
N ALA A 77 9.59 -17.35 16.09
CA ALA A 77 10.13 -17.37 17.45
C ALA A 77 11.09 -16.20 17.66
N GLY A 78 11.18 -15.69 18.90
CA GLY A 78 12.14 -14.66 19.29
C GLY A 78 11.57 -13.23 19.31
N ASP A 79 12.46 -12.26 19.39
CA ASP A 79 12.15 -10.83 19.57
C ASP A 79 11.32 -10.29 18.38
N PRO A 80 10.11 -9.74 18.63
CA PRO A 80 9.29 -9.13 17.58
C PRO A 80 10.00 -8.06 16.77
N ALA A 81 11.00 -7.35 17.32
CA ALA A 81 11.75 -6.35 16.57
C ALA A 81 12.56 -6.95 15.39
N GLN A 82 12.84 -8.25 15.42
CA GLN A 82 13.62 -8.97 14.42
C GLN A 82 12.75 -9.69 13.38
N TRP A 83 11.44 -9.71 13.56
CA TRP A 83 10.53 -10.32 12.59
C TRP A 83 10.55 -9.58 11.25
N PRO A 84 10.10 -10.21 10.15
CA PRO A 84 10.04 -9.52 8.88
C PRO A 84 9.06 -8.31 8.94
N PRO A 85 9.29 -7.25 8.14
CA PRO A 85 8.56 -5.99 8.25
C PRO A 85 7.01 -6.10 8.28
N PRO A 86 6.36 -6.93 7.43
CA PRO A 86 4.90 -7.06 7.46
C PRO A 86 4.36 -7.63 8.78
N GLN A 87 5.07 -8.58 9.38
CA GLN A 87 4.67 -9.19 10.65
C GLN A 87 4.92 -8.25 11.81
N ARG A 88 6.02 -7.48 11.79
CA ARG A 88 6.24 -6.38 12.74
C ARG A 88 5.13 -5.34 12.70
N PHE A 89 4.75 -4.90 11.50
CA PHE A 89 3.68 -3.94 11.29
C PHE A 89 2.35 -4.45 11.86
N THR A 90 2.06 -5.72 11.61
CA THR A 90 0.83 -6.34 12.09
C THR A 90 0.79 -6.47 13.60
N HIS A 91 1.89 -6.91 14.20
CA HIS A 91 1.99 -7.04 15.66
C HIS A 91 1.93 -5.67 16.35
N ALA A 92 2.58 -4.65 15.78
CA ALA A 92 2.44 -3.27 16.24
C ALA A 92 0.98 -2.79 16.24
N ARG A 93 0.18 -3.19 15.23
CA ARG A 93 -1.25 -2.88 15.16
C ARG A 93 -2.06 -3.57 16.26
N GLN A 94 -1.71 -4.82 16.58
CA GLN A 94 -2.33 -5.56 17.69
C GLN A 94 -2.03 -4.90 19.04
N LEU A 95 -0.75 -4.56 19.28
CA LEU A 95 -0.33 -3.82 20.48
C LEU A 95 -1.06 -2.48 20.60
N ALA A 96 -1.16 -1.72 19.51
CA ALA A 96 -1.93 -0.47 19.47
C ALA A 96 -3.40 -0.68 19.83
N ALA A 97 -4.04 -1.71 19.28
CA ALA A 97 -5.44 -2.05 19.60
C ALA A 97 -5.64 -2.49 21.06
N ALA A 98 -4.60 -3.05 21.68
CA ALA A 98 -4.58 -3.40 23.11
C ALA A 98 -4.26 -2.22 24.04
N GLY A 99 -3.96 -1.03 23.49
CA GLY A 99 -3.57 0.15 24.27
C GLY A 99 -2.08 0.20 24.64
N GLU A 100 -1.27 -0.75 24.16
CA GLU A 100 0.18 -0.81 24.41
C GLU A 100 0.95 0.14 23.47
N LEU A 101 0.67 1.45 23.60
CA LEU A 101 1.10 2.48 22.63
C LEU A 101 2.62 2.55 22.45
N GLU A 102 3.38 2.51 23.54
CA GLU A 102 4.85 2.58 23.51
C GLU A 102 5.47 1.35 22.82
N ALA A 103 4.93 0.16 23.11
CA ALA A 103 5.39 -1.07 22.48
C ALA A 103 5.09 -1.07 20.96
N ALA A 104 3.90 -0.57 20.58
CA ALA A 104 3.54 -0.40 19.18
C ALA A 104 4.46 0.62 18.47
N LEU A 105 4.72 1.78 19.08
CA LEU A 105 5.63 2.81 18.55
C LEU A 105 7.05 2.24 18.31
N LYS A 106 7.57 1.47 19.26
CA LYS A 106 8.89 0.82 19.13
C LYS A 106 8.98 -0.07 17.89
N LEU A 107 7.89 -0.76 17.54
CA LEU A 107 7.86 -1.64 16.36
C LEU A 107 7.63 -0.87 15.06
N TYR A 108 6.78 0.17 15.05
CA TYR A 108 6.51 0.97 13.86
C TYR A 108 7.68 1.87 13.45
N ARG A 109 8.37 2.50 14.39
CA ARG A 109 9.39 3.53 14.08
C ARG A 109 10.46 3.07 13.08
N PRO A 110 11.05 1.85 13.20
CA PRO A 110 12.06 1.39 12.24
C PRO A 110 11.47 0.92 10.89
N LEU A 111 10.16 0.82 10.76
CA LEU A 111 9.49 0.45 9.51
C LEU A 111 9.20 1.65 8.62
N GLN A 112 9.28 2.87 9.15
CA GLN A 112 9.02 4.11 8.41
C GLN A 112 9.97 4.25 7.22
N GLY A 113 9.46 4.81 6.13
CA GLY A 113 10.19 4.97 4.88
C GLY A 113 9.22 5.28 3.73
N ASP A 114 9.76 5.43 2.53
CA ASP A 114 8.97 5.87 1.36
C ASP A 114 8.22 4.72 0.67
N SER A 115 8.49 3.47 1.06
CA SER A 115 7.71 2.32 0.61
C SER A 115 6.25 2.41 1.07
N PRO A 116 5.29 1.76 0.40
CA PRO A 116 3.89 1.75 0.84
C PRO A 116 3.70 1.27 2.29
N LEU A 117 4.48 0.27 2.72
CA LEU A 117 4.46 -0.22 4.10
C LEU A 117 5.03 0.84 5.07
N GLY A 118 6.09 1.53 4.66
CA GLY A 118 6.72 2.59 5.46
C GLY A 118 5.84 3.82 5.63
N GLN A 119 5.12 4.22 4.59
CA GLN A 119 4.12 5.30 4.68
C GLN A 119 2.97 4.91 5.61
N ARG A 120 2.47 3.67 5.52
CA ARG A 120 1.49 3.14 6.48
C ARG A 120 2.04 3.11 7.91
N ALA A 121 3.31 2.79 8.10
CA ALA A 121 3.94 2.84 9.42
C ALA A 121 4.00 4.28 9.95
N ARG A 122 4.41 5.26 9.13
CA ARG A 122 4.39 6.70 9.46
C ARG A 122 2.98 7.16 9.89
N TYR A 123 1.96 6.80 9.12
CA TYR A 123 0.56 7.09 9.44
C TYR A 123 0.17 6.54 10.82
N ASN A 124 0.48 5.27 11.11
CA ASN A 124 0.15 4.68 12.41
C ASN A 124 0.95 5.33 13.54
N VAL A 125 2.21 5.71 13.33
CA VAL A 125 2.98 6.50 14.32
C VAL A 125 2.26 7.80 14.66
N ALA A 126 1.82 8.57 13.66
CA ALA A 126 1.07 9.81 13.88
C ALA A 126 -0.24 9.57 14.65
N HIS A 127 -0.95 8.48 14.34
CA HIS A 127 -2.16 8.11 15.08
C HIS A 127 -1.86 7.81 16.55
N LEU A 128 -0.82 7.04 16.85
CA LEU A 128 -0.42 6.72 18.23
C LEU A 128 0.03 7.97 19.00
N LEU A 129 0.70 8.91 18.34
CA LEU A 129 1.07 10.19 18.96
C LEU A 129 -0.16 10.99 19.39
N LEU A 130 -1.24 10.99 18.61
CA LEU A 130 -2.50 11.63 19.01
C LEU A 130 -3.14 10.94 20.22
N LEU A 131 -3.17 9.61 20.24
CA LEU A 131 -3.71 8.86 21.39
C LEU A 131 -2.90 9.16 22.67
N GLN A 132 -1.57 9.16 22.56
CA GLN A 132 -0.68 9.48 23.68
C GLN A 132 -0.85 10.95 24.13
N ALA A 133 -1.06 11.87 23.19
CA ALA A 133 -1.34 13.26 23.51
C ALA A 133 -2.64 13.43 24.30
N GLU A 134 -3.70 12.69 23.93
CA GLU A 134 -4.97 12.73 24.66
C GLU A 134 -4.82 12.21 26.10
N GLU A 135 -4.08 11.12 26.30
CA GLU A 135 -3.78 10.57 27.62
C GLU A 135 -2.99 11.57 28.48
N VAL A 136 -1.90 12.12 27.93
CA VAL A 136 -1.03 13.07 28.62
C VAL A 136 -1.77 14.38 28.94
N ARG A 137 -2.66 14.84 28.04
CA ARG A 137 -3.48 16.04 28.23
C ARG A 137 -4.47 15.89 29.38
N ALA A 138 -4.96 14.68 29.64
CA ALA A 138 -5.80 14.38 30.80
C ALA A 138 -5.01 14.20 32.10
N GLY A 139 -3.68 14.09 32.01
CA GLY A 139 -2.79 13.81 33.13
C GLY A 139 -2.24 15.05 33.86
N PRO A 140 -1.24 14.85 34.74
CA PRO A 140 -0.67 15.90 35.58
C PRO A 140 0.20 16.92 34.82
N GLN A 141 0.59 16.62 33.58
CA GLN A 141 1.47 17.47 32.76
C GLN A 141 0.87 17.72 31.38
N PRO A 142 -0.29 18.39 31.28
CA PRO A 142 -1.02 18.53 30.02
C PRO A 142 -0.24 19.25 28.91
N GLY A 143 0.73 20.10 29.28
CA GLY A 143 1.60 20.79 28.31
C GLY A 143 2.47 19.84 27.48
N GLN A 144 2.73 18.61 27.94
CA GLN A 144 3.48 17.62 27.17
C GLN A 144 2.69 17.07 25.96
N ALA A 145 1.37 17.28 25.91
CA ALA A 145 0.56 16.86 24.76
C ALA A 145 0.84 17.70 23.51
N LEU A 146 1.21 18.98 23.67
CA LEU A 146 1.45 19.91 22.57
C LEU A 146 2.48 19.39 21.56
N PRO A 147 3.72 19.02 21.94
CA PRO A 147 4.70 18.52 20.98
C PRO A 147 4.27 17.21 20.30
N LEU A 148 3.47 16.37 20.95
CA LEU A 148 2.95 15.14 20.36
C LEU A 148 1.93 15.44 19.25
N ILE A 149 1.02 16.40 19.48
CA ILE A 149 0.03 16.82 18.50
C ILE A 149 0.71 17.49 17.30
N GLU A 150 1.67 18.39 17.54
CA GLU A 150 2.41 19.06 16.45
C GLU A 150 3.20 18.06 15.60
N LEU A 151 3.89 17.10 16.22
CA LEU A 151 4.59 16.05 15.48
C LEU A 151 3.64 15.19 14.65
N ALA A 152 2.46 14.85 15.20
CA ALA A 152 1.45 14.11 14.44
C ALA A 152 0.94 14.91 13.23
N LYS A 153 0.66 16.21 13.40
CA LYS A 153 0.25 17.12 12.32
C LYS A 153 1.29 17.15 11.20
N GLU A 154 2.57 17.29 11.55
CA GLU A 154 3.66 17.30 10.56
C GLU A 154 3.71 16.00 9.76
N ILE A 155 3.66 14.85 10.43
CA ILE A 155 3.67 13.55 9.73
C ILE A 155 2.47 13.41 8.79
N TYR A 156 1.27 13.84 9.18
CA TYR A 156 0.12 13.81 8.28
C TYR A 156 0.29 14.75 7.09
N ARG A 157 0.85 15.95 7.28
CA ARG A 157 1.18 16.87 6.17
C ARG A 157 2.20 16.26 5.22
N GLU A 158 3.24 15.60 5.73
CA GLU A 158 4.22 14.88 4.91
C GLU A 158 3.56 13.77 4.08
N LEU A 159 2.66 12.98 4.68
CA LEU A 159 1.91 11.94 3.97
C LEU A 159 1.04 12.53 2.85
N LEU A 160 0.36 13.65 3.11
CA LEU A 160 -0.47 14.33 2.12
C LEU A 160 0.32 15.02 1.02
N ARG A 161 1.57 15.39 1.28
CA ARG A 161 2.49 15.86 0.25
C ARG A 161 2.89 14.73 -0.72
N LEU A 162 2.91 13.49 -0.24
CA LEU A 162 3.20 12.30 -1.06
C LEU A 162 1.94 11.80 -1.79
N ASP A 163 0.82 11.72 -1.09
CA ASP A 163 -0.49 11.34 -1.63
C ASP A 163 -1.60 12.31 -1.16
N PRO A 164 -1.91 13.35 -1.96
CA PRO A 164 -2.99 14.28 -1.65
C PRO A 164 -4.39 13.63 -1.61
N GLY A 165 -4.53 12.41 -2.14
CA GLY A 165 -5.76 11.64 -2.18
C GLY A 165 -6.02 10.78 -0.93
N ASP A 166 -5.07 10.70 0.02
CA ASP A 166 -5.22 9.92 1.24
C ASP A 166 -6.27 10.56 2.18
N TRP A 167 -7.50 10.04 2.09
CA TRP A 167 -8.63 10.53 2.88
C TRP A 167 -8.44 10.32 4.39
N ASP A 168 -7.80 9.22 4.79
CA ASP A 168 -7.58 8.89 6.19
C ASP A 168 -6.59 9.88 6.84
N ALA A 169 -5.51 10.21 6.12
CA ALA A 169 -4.55 11.23 6.56
C ALA A 169 -5.18 12.62 6.64
N ARG A 170 -6.01 13.02 5.66
CA ARG A 170 -6.75 14.31 5.68
C ARG A 170 -7.66 14.41 6.88
N TYR A 171 -8.49 13.39 7.10
CA TYR A 171 -9.43 13.37 8.21
C TYR A 171 -8.71 13.44 9.56
N ASN A 172 -7.62 12.69 9.74
CA ASN A 172 -6.87 12.73 11.00
C ASN A 172 -6.09 14.03 11.20
N LEU A 173 -5.58 14.67 10.14
CA LEU A 173 -5.00 15.99 10.24
C LEU A 173 -6.04 17.02 10.72
N GLU A 174 -7.24 17.00 10.15
CA GLU A 174 -8.33 17.88 10.58
C GLU A 174 -8.67 17.65 12.06
N ARG A 175 -8.73 16.38 12.50
CA ARG A 175 -8.94 16.06 13.92
C ARG A 175 -7.80 16.58 14.80
N ALA A 176 -6.56 16.45 14.38
CA ALA A 176 -5.41 16.99 15.09
C ALA A 176 -5.47 18.53 15.18
N GLN A 177 -5.88 19.21 14.12
CA GLN A 177 -6.07 20.67 14.11
C GLN A 177 -7.24 21.12 15.01
N ARG A 178 -8.29 20.30 15.19
CA ARG A 178 -9.32 20.60 16.20
C ARG A 178 -8.81 20.43 17.63
N LEU A 179 -7.85 19.53 17.86
CA LEU A 179 -7.20 19.36 19.17
C LEU A 179 -6.23 20.50 19.48
N LEU A 180 -5.50 20.97 18.47
CA LEU A 180 -4.56 22.08 18.55
C LEU A 180 -4.59 22.88 17.23
N PRO A 181 -5.40 23.95 17.18
CA PRO A 181 -5.50 24.79 15.98
C PRO A 181 -4.15 25.36 15.57
N ASP A 182 -3.91 25.41 14.26
CA ASP A 182 -2.77 26.13 13.71
C ASP A 182 -2.92 27.63 14.03
N PRO A 183 -1.82 28.35 14.33
CA PRO A 183 -1.87 29.80 14.43
C PRO A 183 -2.35 30.39 13.10
N PRO A 184 -3.07 31.52 13.11
CA PRO A 184 -3.44 32.20 11.89
C PRO A 184 -2.17 32.58 11.11
N ASP A 185 -2.19 32.38 9.80
CA ASP A 185 -1.10 32.83 8.93
C ASP A 185 -0.95 34.35 9.09
N GLU A 186 0.27 34.83 9.39
CA GLU A 186 0.55 36.25 9.60
C GLU A 186 0.17 37.12 8.37
N GLU A 187 0.02 36.50 7.20
CA GLU A 187 -0.40 37.16 5.95
C GLU A 187 -1.88 37.58 5.94
N ASP A 188 -2.74 37.00 6.79
CA ASP A 188 -4.19 37.28 6.83
C ASP A 188 -4.60 38.16 8.04
N SER A 189 -3.62 38.67 8.80
CA SER A 189 -3.88 39.66 9.85
C SER A 189 -3.95 41.07 9.24
N PRO A 190 -5.12 41.73 9.17
CA PRO A 190 -5.18 43.15 8.85
C PRO A 190 -4.42 43.89 9.95
N GLY A 191 -3.26 44.45 9.59
CA GLY A 191 -2.25 44.98 10.50
C GLY A 191 -2.82 45.68 11.72
N GLU A 192 -2.78 45.00 12.85
CA GLU A 192 -2.98 45.64 14.15
C GLU A 192 -1.60 46.18 14.58
N PRO A 193 -1.41 47.51 14.66
CA PRO A 193 -0.15 48.05 15.15
C PRO A 193 0.05 47.57 16.59
N PRO A 194 1.27 47.18 17.00
CA PRO A 194 1.52 46.62 18.32
C PRO A 194 1.04 47.58 19.41
N GLN A 195 0.01 47.17 20.14
CA GLN A 195 -0.52 47.89 21.27
C GLN A 195 0.51 47.83 22.42
N GLN A 196 1.09 49.00 22.71
CA GLN A 196 1.52 49.41 24.05
C GLN A 196 2.55 48.52 24.75
N SER A 197 3.83 48.77 24.44
CA SER A 197 4.90 48.73 25.45
C SER A 197 4.89 49.98 26.36
N GLU A 198 3.69 50.50 26.70
CA GLU A 198 3.48 51.58 27.68
C GLU A 198 3.59 51.07 29.12
N ARG A 199 4.68 50.39 29.51
CA ARG A 199 5.01 50.17 30.93
C ARG A 199 6.52 50.14 31.17
N ALA A 200 7.16 51.27 30.95
CA ALA A 200 8.44 51.59 31.59
C ALA A 200 8.64 53.11 31.74
N ALA A 201 7.60 53.82 32.18
CA ALA A 201 7.74 55.16 32.74
C ALA A 201 7.76 55.06 34.27
N THR A 202 8.92 54.71 34.85
CA THR A 202 9.14 54.81 36.30
C THR A 202 10.58 55.29 36.57
N THR A 203 10.67 56.60 36.81
CA THR A 203 11.51 57.28 37.80
C THR A 203 13.03 57.02 37.79
N MET A 204 13.80 58.02 37.35
CA MET A 204 14.78 58.64 38.25
C MET A 204 14.92 60.14 37.96
N ARG A 205 14.50 60.91 38.96
CA ARG A 205 14.69 62.35 39.10
C ARG A 205 16.17 62.63 39.35
N GLY A 206 16.85 63.20 38.37
CA GLY A 206 18.19 63.79 38.53
C GLY A 206 18.13 65.28 38.28
N VAL A 207 17.50 66.04 39.18
CA VAL A 207 17.64 67.51 39.22
C VAL A 207 18.79 67.80 40.18
N SER A 208 19.97 68.11 39.64
CA SER A 208 20.97 68.86 40.40
C SER A 208 20.87 70.33 39.97
N PRO A 209 20.43 71.24 40.85
CA PRO A 209 20.49 72.66 40.57
C PRO A 209 21.95 73.11 40.71
N GLY A 210 22.44 73.83 39.70
CA GLY A 210 23.73 74.50 39.80
C GLY A 210 23.73 75.66 40.79
N LEU A 211 24.96 76.03 41.17
CA LEU A 211 25.43 77.32 41.68
C LEU A 211 25.38 77.54 43.21
N PRO A 212 26.30 78.37 43.77
CA PRO A 212 27.23 79.32 43.14
C PRO A 212 28.67 78.83 42.94
#